data_AF-A0A660QX65-F1
#
_entry.id   AF-A0A660QX65-F1
#
_cell.length_a   1.000
_cell.length_b   1.000
_cell.length_c   1.000
_cell.angle_alpha   90.00
_cell.angle_beta   90.00
_cell.angle_gamma   90.00
#
_symmetry.space_group_name_H-M   'P 1'
#
loop_
_entity.id
_entity.type
_entity.pdbx_description
1 polymer ?
#
loop_
_entity_poly.entity_id
_entity_poly.type
_entity_poly.pdbx_seq_one_letter_code
_entity_poly.pdbx_strand_id
1 'polypeptide(L)'
;MPRVGSSQTLATDKKYMKVLSILLISISLFGCSNNQIKPNKEDISAIRQILERSFSEQKESHTRNYPEGTEWEYILETEKIFDAFWNPKNLKQYGDLEELSRDRYKKDEYLIVQTEYIVAIAEPHEWSVSSQELYYNYRYPSRHRRAIQCSVHTNDNFMSTVEIKGCKVLHLTHQLKSDLNSFLGDDFTDFGSPSIMTPAQASERSAKRLAAANTLVTIVPGHWGEGWHFISHPEVEAIIINRDLDQAIVSFRIGYEGGYSVMIKNENNWIITESILYWIE
;
A
#
# COMPACT_ATOMS: atom_id res chain seq x y z
N MET A 1 -33.17 29.74 28.19
CA MET A 1 -31.83 29.37 28.71
C MET A 1 -31.07 28.68 27.59
N PRO A 2 -29.86 29.16 27.21
CA PRO A 2 -29.12 28.62 26.07
C PRO A 2 -28.39 27.33 26.46
N ARG A 3 -28.41 26.32 25.57
CA ARG A 3 -27.53 25.16 25.66
C ARG A 3 -26.17 25.55 25.09
N VAL A 4 -25.18 25.66 25.96
CA VAL A 4 -23.78 25.83 25.59
C VAL A 4 -23.25 24.47 25.13
N GLY A 5 -22.73 24.43 23.91
CA GLY A 5 -22.11 23.25 23.32
C GLY A 5 -20.73 22.97 23.90
N SER A 6 -20.37 21.69 23.98
CA SER A 6 -19.02 21.21 24.29
C SER A 6 -18.41 20.57 23.05
N SER A 7 -17.77 21.38 22.21
CA SER A 7 -16.86 20.94 21.15
C SER A 7 -15.41 20.99 21.66
N GLN A 8 -15.02 20.04 22.50
CA GLN A 8 -13.63 19.88 22.93
C GLN A 8 -13.34 18.40 23.20
N THR A 9 -13.04 17.62 22.15
CA THR A 9 -12.47 16.26 22.33
C THR A 9 -11.58 15.75 21.18
N LEU A 10 -11.39 16.46 20.08
CA LEU A 10 -10.66 15.92 18.92
C LEU A 10 -9.16 16.26 18.84
N ALA A 11 -8.66 17.22 19.62
CA ALA A 11 -7.27 17.66 19.53
C ALA A 11 -6.28 16.80 20.36
N THR A 12 -6.77 16.04 21.34
CA THR A 12 -5.92 15.24 22.24
C THR A 12 -5.45 13.93 21.62
N ASP A 13 -6.16 13.35 20.65
CA ASP A 13 -5.81 12.04 20.07
C ASP A 13 -4.54 12.06 19.19
N LYS A 14 -4.31 13.14 18.43
CA LYS A 14 -3.15 13.22 17.52
C LYS A 14 -1.80 13.16 18.26
N LYS A 15 -1.75 13.67 19.50
CA LYS A 15 -0.50 13.71 20.28
C LYS A 15 -0.19 12.38 20.95
N TYR A 16 -1.22 11.62 21.37
CA TYR A 16 -1.04 10.28 21.96
C TYR A 16 -0.72 9.22 20.90
N MET A 17 -1.33 9.28 19.72
CA MET A 17 -1.00 8.40 18.59
C MET A 17 0.47 8.55 18.16
N LYS A 18 0.99 9.79 18.14
CA LYS A 18 2.38 10.09 17.77
C LYS A 18 3.43 9.58 18.78
N VAL A 19 3.06 9.40 20.05
CA VAL A 19 3.98 8.87 21.09
C VAL A 19 4.00 7.34 21.08
N LEU A 20 2.85 6.70 20.82
CA LEU A 20 2.76 5.24 20.66
C LEU A 20 3.45 4.75 19.37
N SER A 21 3.32 5.48 18.26
CA SER A 21 3.96 5.12 16.98
C SER A 21 5.50 5.12 17.08
N ILE A 22 6.08 6.14 17.72
CA ILE A 22 7.54 6.26 17.94
C ILE A 22 8.04 5.08 18.79
N LEU A 23 7.26 4.60 19.77
CA LEU A 23 7.67 3.50 20.64
C LEU A 23 7.56 2.14 19.95
N LEU A 24 6.58 1.94 19.07
CA LEU A 24 6.30 0.68 18.36
C LEU A 24 7.27 0.43 17.21
N ILE A 25 7.67 1.46 16.46
CA ILE A 25 8.52 1.31 15.28
C ILE A 25 10.01 1.29 15.64
N SER A 26 10.39 1.96 16.73
CA SER A 26 11.74 1.82 17.32
C SER A 26 12.04 0.38 17.74
N ILE A 27 11.02 -0.45 18.02
CA ILE A 27 11.22 -1.85 18.44
C ILE A 27 11.24 -2.80 17.24
N SER A 28 10.47 -2.52 16.18
CA SER A 28 10.47 -3.34 14.95
C SER A 28 11.70 -3.15 14.06
N LEU A 29 12.39 -2.00 14.15
CA LEU A 29 13.57 -1.70 13.33
C LEU A 29 14.93 -1.76 14.07
N PHE A 30 14.95 -1.83 15.41
CA PHE A 30 16.19 -1.96 16.20
C PHE A 30 16.47 -3.38 16.73
N GLY A 31 15.62 -4.38 16.42
CA GLY A 31 15.78 -5.76 16.86
C GLY A 31 16.86 -6.58 16.15
N CYS A 32 17.39 -6.14 15.02
CA CYS A 32 18.57 -6.74 14.41
C CYS A 32 19.79 -5.93 14.77
N SER A 33 20.60 -6.42 15.71
CA SER A 33 22.03 -6.13 15.68
C SER A 33 22.50 -6.52 14.28
N ASN A 34 22.71 -5.52 13.42
CA ASN A 34 23.25 -5.63 12.08
C ASN A 34 24.69 -6.14 12.15
N ASN A 35 24.88 -7.40 12.49
CA ASN A 35 25.85 -8.19 11.76
C ASN A 35 25.34 -8.19 10.33
N GLN A 36 25.73 -7.18 9.56
CA GLN A 36 25.32 -6.95 8.18
C GLN A 36 25.44 -8.28 7.43
N ILE A 37 24.33 -8.95 7.22
CA ILE A 37 24.30 -10.18 6.44
C ILE A 37 24.70 -9.74 5.03
N LYS A 38 25.96 -10.01 4.67
CA LYS A 38 26.46 -9.64 3.35
C LYS A 38 25.73 -10.50 2.33
N PRO A 39 25.00 -9.89 1.38
CA PRO A 39 24.32 -10.66 0.35
C PRO A 39 25.37 -11.39 -0.49
N ASN A 40 25.14 -12.68 -0.77
CA ASN A 40 26.03 -13.44 -1.63
C ASN A 40 25.69 -13.16 -3.11
N LYS A 41 26.68 -13.27 -3.99
CA LYS A 41 26.52 -12.93 -5.41
C LYS A 41 25.58 -13.87 -6.16
N GLU A 42 25.52 -15.13 -5.74
CA GLU A 42 24.69 -16.17 -6.37
C GLU A 42 23.20 -15.87 -6.15
N ASP A 43 22.80 -15.55 -4.92
CA ASP A 43 21.44 -15.17 -4.57
C ASP A 43 21.04 -13.87 -5.26
N ILE A 44 21.93 -12.87 -5.34
CA ILE A 44 21.66 -11.62 -6.10
C ILE A 44 21.41 -11.94 -7.58
N SER A 45 22.22 -12.81 -8.18
CA SER A 45 22.03 -13.22 -9.57
C SER A 45 20.71 -13.98 -9.76
N ALA A 46 20.37 -14.87 -8.82
CA ALA A 46 19.15 -15.67 -8.89
C ALA A 46 17.89 -14.80 -8.80
N ILE A 47 17.81 -13.87 -7.83
CA ILE A 47 16.67 -12.96 -7.74
C ILE A 47 16.57 -12.04 -8.96
N ARG A 48 17.70 -11.55 -9.48
CA ARG A 48 17.71 -10.74 -10.71
C ARG A 48 17.11 -11.51 -11.89
N GLN A 49 17.45 -12.80 -12.05
CA GLN A 49 16.89 -13.63 -13.12
C GLN A 49 15.36 -13.78 -12.99
N ILE A 50 14.84 -13.94 -11.77
CA ILE A 50 13.39 -14.00 -11.53
C ILE A 50 12.73 -12.69 -11.98
N LEU A 51 13.25 -11.55 -11.51
CA LEU A 51 12.68 -10.23 -11.81
C LEU A 51 12.76 -9.88 -13.30
N GLU A 52 13.87 -10.16 -13.97
CA GLU A 52 14.04 -9.90 -15.41
C GLU A 52 13.17 -10.79 -16.28
N ARG A 53 13.02 -12.06 -15.91
CA ARG A 53 12.12 -12.99 -16.60
C ARG A 53 10.69 -12.46 -16.50
N SER A 54 10.20 -12.19 -15.30
CA SER A 54 8.84 -11.68 -15.10
C SER A 54 8.61 -10.35 -15.80
N PHE A 55 9.59 -9.44 -15.81
CA PHE A 55 9.47 -8.17 -16.53
C PHE A 55 9.31 -8.37 -18.03
N SER A 56 10.09 -9.29 -18.60
CA SER A 56 10.05 -9.61 -20.04
C SER A 56 8.71 -10.26 -20.41
N GLU A 57 8.25 -11.24 -19.64
CA GLU A 57 6.97 -11.92 -19.85
C GLU A 57 5.78 -10.96 -19.78
N GLN A 58 5.76 -10.07 -18.78
CA GLN A 58 4.67 -9.10 -18.63
C GLN A 58 4.64 -8.10 -19.79
N LYS A 59 5.79 -7.67 -20.31
CA LYS A 59 5.85 -6.75 -21.45
C LYS A 59 5.20 -7.34 -22.71
N GLU A 60 5.24 -8.65 -22.89
CA GLU A 60 4.67 -9.34 -24.05
C GLU A 60 3.15 -9.57 -23.93
N SER A 61 2.59 -9.60 -22.71
CA SER A 61 1.21 -10.04 -22.45
C SER A 61 0.13 -8.94 -22.44
N HIS A 62 0.37 -7.78 -23.03
CA HIS A 62 -0.55 -6.63 -22.90
C HIS A 62 -1.67 -6.61 -23.96
N THR A 63 -2.74 -7.36 -23.73
CA THR A 63 -4.04 -7.09 -24.36
C THR A 63 -5.13 -7.04 -23.30
N ARG A 64 -5.70 -5.86 -23.08
CA ARG A 64 -6.85 -5.68 -22.20
C ARG A 64 -8.12 -5.90 -23.00
N ASN A 65 -8.97 -6.81 -22.53
CA ASN A 65 -10.33 -6.97 -23.05
C ASN A 65 -11.30 -6.52 -21.97
N TYR A 66 -11.74 -5.27 -22.03
CA TYR A 66 -12.85 -4.82 -21.18
C TYR A 66 -14.17 -5.18 -21.86
N PRO A 67 -15.14 -5.78 -21.15
CA PRO A 67 -16.50 -5.92 -21.64
C PRO A 67 -17.12 -4.55 -21.95
N GLU A 68 -18.14 -4.50 -22.81
CA GLU A 68 -18.92 -3.27 -23.01
C GLU A 68 -19.89 -3.04 -21.83
N GLY A 69 -20.09 -1.79 -21.39
CA GLY A 69 -21.00 -1.47 -20.25
C GLY A 69 -20.72 -0.13 -19.54
N THR A 70 -21.71 0.36 -18.78
CA THR A 70 -21.69 1.69 -18.11
C THR A 70 -20.84 1.75 -16.85
N GLU A 71 -20.49 0.62 -16.23
CA GLU A 71 -19.68 0.60 -15.01
C GLU A 71 -18.16 0.64 -15.30
N TRP A 72 -17.77 0.36 -16.54
CA TRP A 72 -16.35 0.34 -16.95
C TRP A 72 -15.72 1.72 -16.97
N GLU A 73 -16.49 2.78 -17.22
CA GLU A 73 -15.95 4.14 -17.17
C GLU A 73 -15.38 4.46 -15.78
N TYR A 74 -16.04 3.99 -14.71
CA TYR A 74 -15.56 4.15 -13.34
C TYR A 74 -14.29 3.36 -13.09
N ILE A 75 -14.23 2.11 -13.56
CA ILE A 75 -13.03 1.28 -13.42
C ILE A 75 -11.85 1.94 -14.13
N LEU A 76 -12.02 2.32 -15.40
CA LEU A 76 -10.98 3.03 -16.18
C LEU A 76 -10.56 4.34 -15.52
N GLU A 77 -11.50 5.07 -14.91
CA GLU A 77 -11.17 6.28 -14.17
C GLU A 77 -10.41 5.97 -12.87
N THR A 78 -10.75 4.91 -12.15
CA THR A 78 -9.98 4.47 -10.97
C THR A 78 -8.57 4.02 -11.31
N GLU A 79 -8.32 3.49 -12.51
CA GLU A 79 -6.96 3.19 -12.97
C GLU A 79 -6.14 4.48 -13.15
N LYS A 80 -6.75 5.55 -13.68
CA LYS A 80 -6.08 6.87 -13.76
C LYS A 80 -5.81 7.46 -12.38
N ILE A 81 -6.75 7.28 -11.45
CA ILE A 81 -6.57 7.67 -10.04
C ILE A 81 -5.38 6.91 -9.45
N PHE A 82 -5.34 5.58 -9.62
CA PHE A 82 -4.24 4.74 -9.16
C PHE A 82 -2.91 5.23 -9.74
N ASP A 83 -2.86 5.44 -11.06
CA ASP A 83 -1.61 5.79 -11.73
C ASP A 83 -1.10 7.19 -11.32
N ALA A 84 -2.01 8.13 -11.02
CA ALA A 84 -1.66 9.43 -10.45
C ALA A 84 -1.28 9.34 -8.97
N PHE A 85 -1.84 8.38 -8.24
CA PHE A 85 -1.63 8.20 -6.81
C PHE A 85 -0.33 7.46 -6.50
N TRP A 86 -0.04 6.35 -7.18
CA TRP A 86 0.98 5.37 -6.79
C TRP A 86 2.39 5.81 -7.17
N ASN A 87 3.20 6.15 -6.16
CA ASN A 87 4.60 6.54 -6.33
C ASN A 87 5.45 6.11 -5.13
N PRO A 88 5.96 4.86 -5.12
CA PRO A 88 6.79 4.34 -4.05
C PRO A 88 8.10 5.11 -3.83
N LYS A 89 8.57 5.87 -4.83
CA LYS A 89 9.79 6.69 -4.73
C LYS A 89 9.54 8.02 -3.99
N ASN A 90 8.28 8.43 -3.80
CA ASN A 90 7.90 9.67 -3.13
C ASN A 90 6.89 9.44 -2.00
N LEU A 91 7.23 8.61 -1.03
CA LEU A 91 6.30 8.28 0.06
C LEU A 91 5.91 9.49 0.94
N LYS A 92 6.70 10.57 0.92
CA LYS A 92 6.43 11.80 1.68
C LYS A 92 5.10 12.47 1.30
N GLN A 93 4.53 12.16 0.14
CA GLN A 93 3.25 12.73 -0.27
C GLN A 93 2.05 12.13 0.49
N TYR A 94 2.23 11.01 1.18
CA TYR A 94 1.15 10.28 1.85
C TYR A 94 1.02 10.61 3.35
N GLY A 95 1.59 11.74 3.78
CA GLY A 95 1.56 12.19 5.17
C GLY A 95 2.91 12.07 5.90
N ASP A 96 2.87 12.33 7.20
CA ASP A 96 4.03 12.35 8.10
C ASP A 96 4.49 10.92 8.45
N LEU A 97 5.10 10.23 7.49
CA LEU A 97 5.77 8.95 7.72
C LEU A 97 7.02 9.12 8.59
N GLU A 98 7.43 8.08 9.30
CA GLU A 98 8.76 8.02 9.91
C GLU A 98 9.89 8.05 8.86
N GLU A 99 11.05 8.60 9.23
CA GLU A 99 12.16 8.89 8.30
C GLU A 99 12.65 7.64 7.53
N LEU A 100 12.70 6.49 8.19
CA LEU A 100 13.11 5.21 7.59
C LEU A 100 12.09 4.65 6.59
N SER A 101 10.83 5.02 6.73
CA SER A 101 9.77 4.64 5.78
C SER A 101 9.76 5.55 4.55
N ARG A 102 10.17 6.82 4.66
CA ARG A 102 10.11 7.81 3.55
C ARG A 102 10.97 7.45 2.35
N ASP A 103 12.12 6.85 2.62
CA ASP A 103 13.16 6.64 1.61
C ASP A 103 13.33 5.16 1.24
N ARG A 104 12.44 4.30 1.76
CA ARG A 104 12.51 2.84 1.68
C ARG A 104 12.80 2.32 0.28
N TYR A 105 12.03 2.77 -0.71
CA TYR A 105 12.13 2.27 -2.08
C TYR A 105 13.04 3.10 -2.97
N LYS A 106 13.67 4.18 -2.49
CA LYS A 106 14.36 5.15 -3.37
C LYS A 106 15.44 4.51 -4.25
N LYS A 107 16.13 3.50 -3.72
CA LYS A 107 17.27 2.84 -4.38
C LYS A 107 16.89 1.62 -5.23
N ASP A 108 15.65 1.16 -5.13
CA ASP A 108 15.23 -0.06 -5.80
C ASP A 108 15.32 0.06 -7.33
N GLU A 109 15.82 -0.99 -7.98
CA GLU A 109 15.84 -1.13 -9.44
C GLU A 109 14.49 -1.63 -9.97
N TYR A 110 13.75 -2.37 -9.12
CA TYR A 110 12.43 -2.90 -9.43
C TYR A 110 11.43 -2.49 -8.35
N LEU A 111 10.20 -2.19 -8.76
CA LEU A 111 9.05 -2.00 -7.90
C LEU A 111 8.01 -3.04 -8.28
N ILE A 112 7.24 -3.49 -7.29
CA ILE A 112 6.18 -4.48 -7.48
C ILE A 112 4.85 -3.79 -7.15
N VAL A 113 3.94 -3.77 -8.11
CA VAL A 113 2.59 -3.22 -7.98
C VAL A 113 1.57 -4.35 -7.84
N GLN A 114 0.50 -4.12 -7.09
CA GLN A 114 -0.63 -5.04 -6.97
C GLN A 114 -1.37 -5.22 -8.32
N THR A 115 -2.09 -6.34 -8.44
CA THR A 115 -2.94 -6.66 -9.59
C THR A 115 -4.43 -6.53 -9.28
N GLU A 116 -4.78 -6.19 -8.04
CA GLU A 116 -6.16 -6.09 -7.60
C GLU A 116 -6.38 -4.97 -6.58
N TYR A 117 -7.53 -4.29 -6.65
CA TYR A 117 -8.02 -3.38 -5.61
C TYR A 117 -9.55 -3.26 -5.69
N ILE A 118 -10.16 -2.75 -4.62
CA ILE A 118 -11.61 -2.55 -4.56
C ILE A 118 -11.99 -1.22 -5.21
N VAL A 119 -13.00 -1.22 -6.06
CA VAL A 119 -13.65 -0.02 -6.61
C VAL A 119 -15.00 0.16 -5.94
N ALA A 120 -15.23 1.33 -5.33
CA ALA A 120 -16.53 1.69 -4.78
C ALA A 120 -17.06 2.95 -5.47
N ILE A 121 -18.26 2.89 -6.03
CA ILE A 121 -18.90 4.02 -6.70
C ILE A 121 -19.93 4.63 -5.74
N ALA A 122 -19.60 5.77 -5.16
CA ALA A 122 -20.45 6.42 -4.15
C ALA A 122 -21.41 7.43 -4.80
N GLU A 123 -22.66 7.42 -4.35
CA GLU A 123 -23.68 8.38 -4.78
C GLU A 123 -23.31 9.83 -4.37
N PRO A 124 -23.64 10.86 -5.18
CA PRO A 124 -23.20 12.24 -4.92
C PRO A 124 -23.54 12.77 -3.53
N HIS A 125 -24.68 12.37 -2.99
CA HIS A 125 -25.14 12.81 -1.69
C HIS A 125 -24.29 12.28 -0.52
N GLU A 126 -23.53 11.20 -0.72
CA GLU A 126 -22.58 10.67 0.28
C GLU A 126 -21.34 11.55 0.42
N TRP A 127 -21.06 12.43 -0.55
CA TRP A 127 -19.94 13.39 -0.49
C TRP A 127 -20.26 14.65 0.31
N SER A 128 -21.43 14.69 0.95
CA SER A 128 -21.84 15.79 1.85
C SER A 128 -21.26 15.67 3.27
N VAL A 129 -20.65 14.54 3.61
CA VAL A 129 -19.93 14.34 4.88
C VAL A 129 -18.43 14.62 4.72
N SER A 130 -17.71 14.68 5.85
CA SER A 130 -16.25 14.83 5.79
C SER A 130 -15.59 13.61 5.12
N SER A 131 -14.45 13.81 4.44
CA SER A 131 -13.69 12.71 3.82
C SER A 131 -13.28 11.64 4.83
N GLN A 132 -13.00 12.03 6.07
CA GLN A 132 -12.75 11.11 7.17
C GLN A 132 -13.99 10.23 7.45
N GLU A 133 -15.17 10.84 7.56
CA GLU A 133 -16.42 10.12 7.78
C GLU A 133 -16.76 9.19 6.61
N LEU A 134 -16.54 9.62 5.37
CA LEU A 134 -16.72 8.78 4.19
C LEU A 134 -15.76 7.58 4.20
N TYR A 135 -14.48 7.80 4.49
CA TYR A 135 -13.52 6.71 4.68
C TYR A 135 -13.94 5.71 5.77
N TYR A 136 -14.42 6.22 6.90
CA TYR A 136 -14.88 5.39 8.03
C TYR A 136 -16.12 4.57 7.73
N ASN A 137 -17.12 5.19 7.13
CA ASN A 137 -18.36 4.51 6.78
C ASN A 137 -18.10 3.41 5.75
N TYR A 138 -17.09 3.58 4.88
CA TYR A 138 -16.61 2.54 3.96
C TYR A 138 -15.88 1.42 4.70
N ARG A 139 -14.87 1.74 5.53
CA ARG A 139 -14.01 0.73 6.17
C ARG A 139 -14.72 -0.04 7.29
N TYR A 140 -15.67 0.57 7.98
CA TYR A 140 -16.36 -0.01 9.13
C TYR A 140 -17.89 0.16 9.06
N PRO A 141 -18.56 -0.41 8.05
CA PRO A 141 -19.99 -0.17 7.81
C PRO A 141 -20.87 -0.59 8.99
N SER A 142 -20.46 -1.58 9.79
CA SER A 142 -21.18 -2.05 10.97
C SER A 142 -21.14 -1.11 12.17
N ARG A 143 -20.24 -0.12 12.19
CA ARG A 143 -20.03 0.80 13.32
C ARG A 143 -20.73 2.15 13.15
N HIS A 144 -21.31 2.42 11.98
CA HIS A 144 -21.88 3.72 11.65
C HIS A 144 -23.36 3.67 11.33
N ARG A 145 -24.07 4.76 11.67
CA ARG A 145 -25.54 4.86 11.53
C ARG A 145 -26.01 4.98 10.08
N ARG A 146 -25.09 5.23 9.14
CA ARG A 146 -25.37 5.41 7.72
C ARG A 146 -24.33 4.62 6.92
N ALA A 147 -24.74 3.50 6.34
CA ALA A 147 -23.93 2.79 5.36
C ALA A 147 -23.85 3.63 4.09
N ILE A 148 -22.66 3.73 3.48
CA ILE A 148 -22.51 4.39 2.18
C ILE A 148 -23.28 3.58 1.16
N GLN A 149 -24.17 4.26 0.44
CA GLN A 149 -24.75 3.68 -0.76
C GLN A 149 -23.70 3.70 -1.87
N CYS A 150 -23.12 2.54 -2.13
CA CYS A 150 -22.18 2.34 -3.21
C CYS A 150 -22.38 0.99 -3.90
N SER A 151 -22.06 0.93 -5.19
CA SER A 151 -21.77 -0.34 -5.84
C SER A 151 -20.29 -0.66 -5.62
N VAL A 152 -20.01 -1.92 -5.30
CA VAL A 152 -18.65 -2.40 -5.00
C VAL A 152 -18.25 -3.42 -6.05
N HIS A 153 -17.10 -3.19 -6.66
CA HIS A 153 -16.50 -4.03 -7.68
C HIS A 153 -15.06 -4.36 -7.27
N THR A 154 -14.52 -5.44 -7.81
CA THR A 154 -13.08 -5.75 -7.72
C THR A 154 -12.48 -5.55 -9.09
N ASN A 155 -11.38 -4.79 -9.19
CA ASN A 155 -10.57 -4.78 -10.40
C ASN A 155 -9.52 -5.89 -10.29
N ASP A 156 -9.88 -7.12 -10.62
CA ASP A 156 -9.08 -8.35 -10.41
C ASP A 156 -7.99 -8.59 -11.48
N ASN A 157 -7.98 -7.78 -12.53
CA ASN A 157 -7.01 -7.85 -13.62
C ASN A 157 -6.35 -6.48 -13.87
N PHE A 158 -6.13 -5.74 -12.78
CA PHE A 158 -5.53 -4.42 -12.86
C PHE A 158 -4.09 -4.49 -13.38
N MET A 159 -3.83 -3.72 -14.43
CA MET A 159 -2.50 -3.57 -15.02
C MET A 159 -2.14 -2.10 -15.07
N SER A 160 -1.60 -1.57 -13.97
CA SER A 160 -1.09 -0.19 -13.88
C SER A 160 -0.19 0.16 -15.07
N THR A 161 -0.32 1.41 -15.55
CA THR A 161 0.56 1.97 -16.59
C THR A 161 1.62 2.91 -16.02
N VAL A 162 1.80 2.94 -14.69
CA VAL A 162 2.76 3.84 -14.04
C VAL A 162 4.18 3.57 -14.55
N GLU A 163 4.79 4.64 -15.05
CA GLU A 163 6.21 4.67 -15.36
C GLU A 163 6.98 5.45 -14.28
N ILE A 164 7.84 4.74 -13.54
CA ILE A 164 8.77 5.35 -12.59
C ILE A 164 10.15 5.43 -13.23
N LYS A 165 10.64 6.66 -13.46
CA LYS A 165 11.93 6.90 -14.11
C LYS A 165 13.06 6.13 -13.42
N GLY A 166 13.80 5.35 -14.20
CA GLY A 166 14.97 4.59 -13.74
C GLY A 166 14.61 3.33 -12.95
N CYS A 167 13.36 2.89 -12.99
CA CYS A 167 12.88 1.72 -12.29
C CYS A 167 12.02 0.85 -13.21
N LYS A 168 12.11 -0.47 -13.05
CA LYS A 168 11.18 -1.42 -13.68
C LYS A 168 10.00 -1.64 -12.76
N VAL A 169 8.78 -1.50 -13.27
CA VAL A 169 7.55 -1.81 -12.51
C VAL A 169 7.05 -3.18 -12.94
N LEU A 170 6.81 -4.05 -11.98
CA LEU A 170 6.34 -5.43 -12.14
C LEU A 170 4.97 -5.58 -11.49
N HIS A 171 4.02 -6.23 -12.15
CA HIS A 171 2.77 -6.63 -11.51
C HIS A 171 2.97 -7.90 -10.70
N LEU A 172 2.40 -7.96 -9.48
CA LEU A 172 2.48 -9.13 -8.61
C LEU A 172 1.58 -10.27 -9.09
N THR A 173 1.95 -10.89 -10.21
CA THR A 173 1.23 -12.06 -10.72
C THR A 173 1.38 -13.26 -9.77
N HIS A 174 0.47 -14.23 -9.88
CA HIS A 174 0.60 -15.49 -9.13
C HIS A 174 1.94 -16.18 -9.36
N GLN A 175 2.44 -16.16 -10.61
CA GLN A 175 3.73 -16.77 -10.95
C GLN A 175 4.89 -16.03 -10.28
N LEU A 176 4.95 -14.70 -10.37
CA LEU A 176 5.99 -13.90 -9.71
C LEU A 176 5.94 -14.11 -8.19
N LYS A 177 4.75 -14.09 -7.58
CA LYS A 177 4.57 -14.36 -6.15
C LYS A 177 5.09 -15.75 -5.75
N SER A 178 4.78 -16.78 -6.55
CA SER A 178 5.25 -18.16 -6.32
C SER A 178 6.78 -18.27 -6.42
N ASP A 179 7.38 -17.66 -7.45
CA ASP A 179 8.82 -17.65 -7.65
C ASP A 179 9.55 -16.92 -6.52
N LEU A 180 9.03 -15.77 -6.08
CA LEU A 180 9.58 -15.00 -4.96
C LEU A 180 9.48 -15.75 -3.64
N ASN A 181 8.34 -16.39 -3.35
CA ASN A 181 8.19 -17.25 -2.16
C ASN A 181 9.18 -18.41 -2.19
N SER A 182 9.30 -19.11 -3.33
CA SER A 182 10.22 -20.23 -3.49
C SER A 182 11.68 -19.80 -3.35
N PHE A 183 12.02 -18.62 -3.85
CA PHE A 183 13.32 -18.01 -3.64
C PHE A 183 13.52 -17.71 -2.17
N LEU A 184 12.69 -16.89 -1.53
CA LEU A 184 12.93 -16.43 -0.17
C LEU A 184 12.86 -17.55 0.88
N GLY A 185 12.03 -18.57 0.68
CA GLY A 185 11.72 -19.57 1.70
C GLY A 185 10.78 -19.02 2.78
N ASP A 186 10.66 -19.76 3.87
CA ASP A 186 9.70 -19.55 4.96
C ASP A 186 10.36 -19.61 6.35
N ASP A 187 11.68 -19.41 6.43
CA ASP A 187 12.38 -19.36 7.71
C ASP A 187 12.11 -18.01 8.39
N PHE A 188 11.22 -17.99 9.38
CA PHE A 188 10.91 -16.80 10.18
C PHE A 188 11.21 -17.02 11.67
N THR A 189 11.53 -15.95 12.38
CA THR A 189 11.46 -15.93 13.84
C THR A 189 10.01 -15.85 14.28
N ASP A 190 9.69 -16.41 15.44
CA ASP A 190 8.36 -16.29 16.02
C ASP A 190 7.98 -14.82 16.23
N PHE A 191 6.74 -14.47 15.85
CA PHE A 191 6.13 -13.22 16.25
C PHE A 191 6.12 -13.11 17.78
N GLY A 192 6.39 -11.91 18.30
CA GLY A 192 6.34 -11.68 19.73
C GLY A 192 7.63 -12.04 20.49
N SER A 193 8.71 -12.36 19.77
CA SER A 193 10.01 -12.71 20.35
C SER A 193 11.10 -11.71 19.93
N PRO A 194 11.78 -11.02 20.87
CA PRO A 194 11.77 -11.21 22.32
C PRO A 194 10.66 -10.45 23.07
N SER A 195 9.80 -9.69 22.38
CA SER A 195 8.69 -8.95 23.00
C SER A 195 7.41 -9.10 22.19
N ILE A 196 6.24 -9.02 22.83
CA ILE A 196 4.92 -9.16 22.17
C ILE A 196 4.68 -8.19 20.99
N MET A 197 5.49 -7.13 20.89
CA MET A 197 5.41 -6.13 19.81
C MET A 197 6.48 -6.35 18.73
N THR A 198 7.30 -7.39 18.84
CA THR A 198 8.36 -7.68 17.87
C THR A 198 7.74 -8.44 16.68
N PRO A 199 7.72 -7.87 15.48
CA PRO A 199 7.23 -8.57 14.30
C PRO A 199 8.16 -9.73 13.96
N ALA A 200 7.61 -10.76 13.31
CA ALA A 200 8.41 -11.85 12.78
C ALA A 200 9.48 -11.31 11.82
N GLN A 201 10.67 -11.90 11.87
CA GLN A 201 11.81 -11.54 11.02
C GLN A 201 12.23 -12.72 10.18
N ALA A 202 12.79 -12.45 9.00
CA ALA A 202 13.49 -13.49 8.24
C ALA A 202 14.65 -14.05 9.09
N SER A 203 14.79 -15.38 9.10
CA SER A 203 15.85 -16.06 9.82
C SER A 203 16.69 -16.94 8.89
N GLU A 204 17.82 -17.44 9.39
CA GLU A 204 18.67 -18.43 8.72
C GLU A 204 18.97 -18.16 7.24
N ARG A 205 18.40 -18.98 6.34
CA ARG A 205 18.60 -18.89 4.89
C ARG A 205 17.74 -17.78 4.29
N SER A 206 16.49 -17.66 4.73
CA SER A 206 15.59 -16.58 4.30
C SER A 206 16.16 -15.19 4.57
N ALA A 207 16.87 -14.99 5.68
CA ALA A 207 17.53 -13.72 5.99
C ALA A 207 18.62 -13.34 4.95
N LYS A 208 19.41 -14.31 4.50
CA LYS A 208 20.45 -14.10 3.47
C LYS A 208 19.85 -13.78 2.10
N ARG A 209 18.79 -14.49 1.75
CA ARG A 209 18.08 -14.30 0.47
C ARG A 209 17.30 -13.00 0.43
N LEU A 210 16.66 -12.62 1.54
CA LEU A 210 16.04 -11.31 1.72
C LEU A 210 17.08 -10.19 1.56
N ALA A 211 18.25 -10.32 2.21
CA ALA A 211 19.33 -9.35 2.06
C ALA A 211 19.80 -9.21 0.60
N ALA A 212 19.82 -10.31 -0.16
CA ALA A 212 20.14 -10.29 -1.59
C ALA A 212 19.01 -9.64 -2.41
N ALA A 213 17.75 -9.99 -2.18
CA ALA A 213 16.59 -9.40 -2.85
C ALA A 213 16.53 -7.88 -2.63
N ASN A 214 16.72 -7.42 -1.40
CA ASN A 214 16.69 -6.01 -1.01
C ASN A 214 17.87 -5.18 -1.56
N THR A 215 18.77 -5.79 -2.33
CA THR A 215 19.71 -5.02 -3.18
C THR A 215 19.06 -4.52 -4.48
N LEU A 216 17.95 -5.12 -4.90
CA LEU A 216 17.26 -4.87 -6.18
C LEU A 216 15.82 -4.40 -6.01
N VAL A 217 15.09 -5.02 -5.08
CA VAL A 217 13.67 -4.80 -4.80
C VAL A 217 13.42 -4.93 -3.30
N THR A 218 12.77 -3.94 -2.70
CA THR A 218 12.45 -4.00 -1.28
C THR A 218 11.27 -4.94 -1.02
N ILE A 219 11.54 -5.99 -0.25
CA ILE A 219 10.58 -6.94 0.29
C ILE A 219 10.67 -6.87 1.82
N VAL A 220 9.53 -6.98 2.50
CA VAL A 220 9.49 -6.99 3.98
C VAL A 220 8.77 -8.24 4.49
N PRO A 221 9.18 -8.79 5.66
CA PRO A 221 8.43 -9.87 6.31
C PRO A 221 7.00 -9.43 6.65
N GLY A 222 6.08 -10.39 6.60
CA GLY A 222 4.73 -10.25 7.14
C GLY A 222 4.75 -9.94 8.62
N HIS A 223 3.86 -9.04 9.09
CA HIS A 223 3.82 -8.62 10.50
C HIS A 223 3.75 -9.82 11.46
N TRP A 224 2.84 -10.75 11.16
CA TRP A 224 2.49 -11.90 12.00
C TRP A 224 3.31 -13.17 11.70
N GLY A 225 4.34 -13.08 10.84
CA GLY A 225 5.14 -14.24 10.42
C GLY A 225 4.50 -15.10 9.32
N GLU A 226 3.41 -14.64 8.72
CA GLU A 226 2.70 -15.36 7.67
C GLU A 226 3.19 -14.98 6.25
N GLY A 227 4.50 -15.12 6.02
CA GLY A 227 5.11 -14.93 4.70
C GLY A 227 5.67 -13.52 4.45
N TRP A 228 5.58 -13.04 3.21
CA TRP A 228 6.26 -11.84 2.71
C TRP A 228 5.29 -10.81 2.15
N HIS A 229 5.57 -9.53 2.39
CA HIS A 229 4.94 -8.42 1.68
C HIS A 229 5.81 -8.04 0.47
N PHE A 230 5.30 -8.34 -0.72
CA PHE A 230 5.98 -8.08 -1.99
C PHE A 230 5.66 -6.72 -2.59
N ILE A 231 4.47 -6.16 -2.31
CA ILE A 231 4.00 -4.92 -2.92
C ILE A 231 4.85 -3.75 -2.43
N SER A 232 5.31 -2.94 -3.37
CA SER A 232 5.95 -1.66 -3.09
C SER A 232 4.89 -0.65 -2.69
N HIS A 233 4.99 -0.13 -1.47
CA HIS A 233 3.99 0.78 -0.92
C HIS A 233 3.96 2.13 -1.66
N PRO A 234 2.81 2.84 -1.69
CA PRO A 234 1.56 2.48 -1.02
C PRO A 234 0.87 1.26 -1.67
N GLU A 235 0.31 0.39 -0.83
CA GLU A 235 -0.63 -0.65 -1.27
C GLU A 235 -2.03 -0.02 -1.23
N VAL A 236 -2.71 0.06 -2.37
CA VAL A 236 -4.03 0.68 -2.52
C VAL A 236 -5.11 -0.36 -2.23
N GLU A 237 -5.76 -0.30 -1.09
CA GLU A 237 -6.79 -1.29 -0.75
C GLU A 237 -8.09 -1.03 -1.52
N ALA A 238 -8.44 0.25 -1.67
CA ALA A 238 -9.69 0.66 -2.30
C ALA A 238 -9.63 2.07 -2.90
N ILE A 239 -10.40 2.29 -3.96
CA ILE A 239 -10.68 3.60 -4.54
C ILE A 239 -12.20 3.82 -4.52
N ILE A 240 -12.62 4.82 -3.76
CA ILE A 240 -14.02 5.28 -3.67
C ILE A 240 -14.15 6.50 -4.57
N ILE A 241 -14.86 6.39 -5.69
CA ILE A 241 -15.05 7.48 -6.66
C ILE A 241 -16.50 7.95 -6.64
N ASN A 242 -16.72 9.24 -6.86
CA ASN A 242 -18.07 9.76 -7.01
C ASN A 242 -18.65 9.52 -8.41
N ARG A 243 -19.99 9.57 -8.52
CA ARG A 243 -20.69 9.43 -9.81
C ARG A 243 -20.27 10.46 -10.85
N ASP A 244 -19.87 11.66 -10.43
CA ASP A 244 -19.48 12.75 -11.33
C ASP A 244 -18.03 12.63 -11.83
N LEU A 245 -17.27 11.62 -11.36
CA LEU A 245 -15.88 11.35 -11.75
C LEU A 245 -14.92 12.53 -11.51
N ASP A 246 -15.16 13.34 -10.48
CA ASP A 246 -14.35 14.52 -10.16
C ASP A 246 -13.74 14.49 -8.75
N GLN A 247 -14.16 13.55 -7.90
CA GLN A 247 -13.63 13.34 -6.55
C GLN A 247 -13.42 11.84 -6.25
N ALA A 248 -12.36 11.54 -5.52
CA ALA A 248 -12.06 10.19 -5.08
C ALA A 248 -11.42 10.15 -3.67
N ILE A 249 -11.64 9.06 -2.95
CA ILE A 249 -10.89 8.68 -1.75
C ILE A 249 -10.12 7.40 -2.06
N VAL A 250 -8.82 7.43 -1.82
CA VAL A 250 -7.93 6.26 -1.95
C VAL A 250 -7.62 5.74 -0.55
N SER A 251 -8.07 4.53 -0.20
CA SER A 251 -7.64 3.79 0.99
C SER A 251 -6.33 3.11 0.70
N PHE A 252 -5.32 3.29 1.55
CA PHE A 252 -4.01 2.73 1.32
C PHE A 252 -3.25 2.36 2.60
N ARG A 253 -2.22 1.55 2.43
CA ARG A 253 -1.29 1.09 3.45
C ARG A 253 0.17 1.36 3.06
N ILE A 254 0.98 1.77 4.03
CA ILE A 254 2.44 1.93 3.94
C ILE A 254 3.09 1.23 5.13
N GLY A 255 3.74 0.09 4.90
CA GLY A 255 4.27 -0.72 5.98
C GLY A 255 3.13 -1.20 6.89
N TYR A 256 3.22 -0.92 8.19
CA TYR A 256 2.15 -1.26 9.14
C TYR A 256 1.22 -0.08 9.43
N GLU A 257 1.36 1.03 8.70
CA GLU A 257 0.50 2.20 8.83
C GLU A 257 -0.48 2.23 7.66
N GLY A 258 -1.67 2.79 7.86
CA GLY A 258 -2.59 3.03 6.76
C GLY A 258 -3.55 4.16 7.03
N GLY A 259 -4.29 4.53 5.99
CA GLY A 259 -5.17 5.69 6.03
C GLY A 259 -5.80 5.95 4.67
N TYR A 260 -5.97 7.23 4.36
CA TYR A 260 -6.65 7.63 3.13
C TYR A 260 -6.09 8.93 2.53
N SER A 261 -6.29 9.08 1.23
CA SER A 261 -6.02 10.32 0.50
C SER A 261 -7.26 10.78 -0.24
N VAL A 262 -7.48 12.09 -0.30
CA VAL A 262 -8.50 12.72 -1.13
C VAL A 262 -7.86 13.15 -2.42
N MET A 263 -8.50 12.81 -3.53
CA MET A 263 -8.08 13.22 -4.87
C MET A 263 -9.19 13.99 -5.57
N ILE A 264 -8.81 15.03 -6.30
CA ILE A 264 -9.71 15.85 -7.11
C ILE A 264 -9.23 15.82 -8.55
N LYS A 265 -10.15 15.79 -9.50
CA LYS A 265 -9.85 15.91 -10.92
C LYS A 265 -9.71 17.37 -11.32
N ASN A 266 -8.58 17.72 -11.91
CA ASN A 266 -8.28 19.04 -12.45
C ASN A 266 -7.75 18.90 -13.89
N GLU A 267 -8.44 19.47 -14.87
CA GLU A 267 -8.05 19.43 -16.29
C GLU A 267 -7.66 18.02 -16.78
N ASN A 268 -8.47 17.01 -16.43
CA ASN A 268 -8.28 15.58 -16.68
C ASN A 268 -7.15 14.87 -15.89
N ASN A 269 -6.50 15.57 -14.97
CA ASN A 269 -5.49 14.98 -14.09
C ASN A 269 -6.03 14.82 -12.67
N TRP A 270 -5.69 13.72 -12.02
CA TRP A 270 -6.01 13.50 -10.61
C TRP A 270 -4.89 14.04 -9.73
N ILE A 271 -5.24 14.87 -8.74
CA ILE A 271 -4.29 15.46 -7.81
C ILE A 271 -4.65 15.11 -6.37
N ILE A 272 -3.65 14.77 -5.55
CA ILE A 272 -3.84 14.58 -4.11
C ILE A 272 -4.02 15.95 -3.47
N THR A 273 -5.13 16.16 -2.76
CA THR A 273 -5.42 17.40 -2.02
C THR A 273 -5.28 17.23 -0.51
N GLU A 274 -5.43 15.99 -0.02
CA GLU A 274 -5.26 15.62 1.38
C GLU A 274 -4.72 14.20 1.46
N SER A 275 -3.84 13.93 2.42
CA SER A 275 -3.40 12.57 2.74
C SER A 275 -3.15 12.42 4.24
N ILE A 276 -3.77 11.41 4.84
CA ILE A 276 -3.72 11.16 6.28
C ILE A 276 -3.45 9.69 6.54
N LEU A 277 -2.42 9.42 7.33
CA LEU A 277 -2.21 8.14 7.99
C LEU A 277 -3.01 8.14 9.30
N TYR A 278 -3.87 7.15 9.47
CA TYR A 278 -4.89 7.16 10.50
C TYR A 278 -4.76 5.99 11.50
N TRP A 279 -4.28 4.82 11.04
CA TRP A 279 -4.17 3.63 11.87
C TRP A 279 -2.80 2.96 11.71
N ILE A 280 -2.48 2.12 12.69
CA ILE A 280 -1.29 1.26 12.73
C ILE A 280 -1.79 -0.15 13.08
N GLU A 281 -1.25 -1.16 12.39
CA GLU A 281 -1.48 -2.58 12.66
C GLU A 281 -0.78 -3.05 13.95
#